data_AF-A0A973XDQ6-F1
#
_entry.id   AF-A0A973XDQ6-F1
#
_cell.length_a   1.000
_cell.length_b   1.000
_cell.length_c   1.000
_cell.angle_alpha   90.00
_cell.angle_beta   90.00
_cell.angle_gamma   90.00
#
_symmetry.space_group_name_H-M   'P 1'
#
loop_
_entity.id
_entity.type
_entity.pdbx_description
1 polymer ?
#
loop_
_entity_poly.entity_id
_entity_poly.type
_entity_poly.pdbx_seq_one_letter_code
_entity_poly.pdbx_strand_id
1 'polypeptide(L)' 'MSHLIELIKAIVPHIPTQQERDEAYLSESVDMVDVERRIWEIDHRDSQSQQTPAMGGALH' A
#
# COMPACT_ATOMS: atom_id res chain seq x y z
N MET A 1 -26.65 10.05 2.63
CA MET A 1 -26.09 8.78 2.13
C MET A 1 -25.88 8.92 0.63
N SER A 2 -24.65 8.82 0.14
CA SER A 2 -24.33 9.11 -1.27
C SER A 2 -24.37 7.84 -2.12
N HIS A 3 -25.38 7.72 -2.97
CA HIS A 3 -25.61 6.58 -3.88
C HIS A 3 -24.43 6.30 -4.84
N LEU A 4 -23.55 7.29 -5.03
CA LEU A 4 -22.34 7.16 -5.84
C LEU A 4 -21.33 6.16 -5.24
N ILE A 5 -21.22 6.09 -3.91
CA ILE A 5 -20.28 5.18 -3.22
C ILE A 5 -20.71 3.73 -3.39
N GLU A 6 -22.02 3.46 -3.38
CA GLU A 6 -22.58 2.12 -3.56
C GLU A 6 -22.39 1.62 -4.99
N LEU A 7 -22.52 2.51 -5.99
CA LEU A 7 -22.28 2.17 -7.39
C LEU A 7 -20.80 1.82 -7.64
N ILE A 8 -19.87 2.55 -7.02
CA ILE A 8 -18.43 2.24 -7.11
C ILE A 8 -18.15 0.88 -6.47
N LYS A 9 -18.69 0.60 -5.28
CA LYS A 9 -18.53 -0.70 -4.61
C LYS A 9 -19.09 -1.88 -5.41
N ALA A 10 -20.15 -1.66 -6.19
CA ALA A 10 -20.78 -2.70 -7.01
C ALA A 10 -19.98 -3.07 -8.28
N ILE A 11 -19.06 -2.21 -8.72
CA ILE A 11 -18.29 -2.37 -9.97
C ILE A 11 -16.82 -2.71 -9.67
N VAL A 12 -16.33 -2.40 -8.48
CA VAL A 12 -14.92 -2.57 -8.14
C VAL A 12 -14.59 -4.06 -7.97
N PRO A 13 -13.72 -4.64 -8.82
CA PRO A 13 -13.17 -5.97 -8.59
C PRO A 13 -12.35 -5.96 -7.30
N HIS A 14 -12.20 -7.11 -6.65
CA HIS A 14 -11.47 -7.25 -5.36
C HIS A 14 -10.17 -6.43 -5.37
N ILE A 15 -10.15 -5.33 -4.62
CA ILE A 15 -8.95 -4.54 -4.41
C ILE A 15 -8.26 -5.16 -3.20
N PRO A 16 -7.05 -5.73 -3.35
CA PRO A 16 -6.35 -6.30 -2.23
C PRO A 16 -6.12 -5.23 -1.17
N THR A 17 -6.50 -5.56 0.05
CA THR A 17 -6.24 -4.79 1.26
C THR A 17 -4.73 -4.64 1.47
N GLN A 18 -4.32 -3.67 2.29
CA GLN A 18 -2.91 -3.53 2.66
C GLN A 18 -2.38 -4.82 3.29
N GLN A 19 -3.18 -5.44 4.14
CA GLN A 19 -2.85 -6.72 4.76
C GLN A 19 -2.59 -7.83 3.73
N GLU A 20 -3.43 -7.98 2.72
CA GLU A 20 -3.22 -8.99 1.66
C GLU A 20 -1.96 -8.71 0.84
N ARG A 21 -1.63 -7.43 0.63
CA ARG A 21 -0.37 -7.03 -0.03
C ARG A 21 0.85 -7.35 0.83
N ASP A 22 0.76 -7.10 2.13
CA ASP A 22 1.85 -7.36 3.07
C ASP A 22 2.06 -8.87 3.25
N GLU A 23 0.98 -9.66 3.30
CA GLU A 23 1.03 -11.11 3.33
C GLU A 23 1.67 -11.68 2.05
N ALA A 24 1.25 -11.20 0.88
CA ALA A 24 1.89 -11.59 -0.38
C ALA A 24 3.38 -11.23 -0.40
N TYR A 25 3.73 -10.04 0.09
CA TYR A 25 5.12 -9.59 0.17
C TYR A 25 5.97 -10.45 1.10
N LEU A 26 5.43 -10.89 2.24
CA LEU A 26 6.12 -11.81 3.15
C LEU A 26 6.20 -13.24 2.58
N SER A 27 5.21 -13.67 1.80
CA SER A 27 5.20 -14.99 1.16
C SER A 27 6.30 -15.16 0.11
N GLU A 28 6.78 -14.05 -0.44
CA GLU A 28 7.89 -14.00 -1.41
C GLU A 28 9.28 -14.06 -0.74
N SER A 29 9.37 -14.22 0.59
CA SER A 29 10.65 -14.32 1.29
C SER A 29 11.39 -15.62 1.01
N VAL A 30 12.70 -15.51 0.75
CA VAL A 30 13.55 -16.66 0.40
C VAL A 30 14.11 -17.38 1.63
N ASP A 31 14.37 -16.63 2.70
CA ASP A 31 14.91 -17.16 3.96
C ASP A 31 14.40 -16.36 5.18
N MET A 32 14.79 -16.80 6.37
CA MET A 32 14.34 -16.18 7.63
C MET A 32 14.85 -14.75 7.81
N VAL A 33 16.04 -14.43 7.30
CA VAL A 33 16.62 -13.08 7.36
C VAL A 33 15.85 -12.13 6.45
N ASP A 34 15.42 -12.62 5.28
CA ASP A 34 14.58 -11.87 4.35
C ASP A 34 13.18 -11.61 4.93
N VAL A 35 12.60 -12.57 5.66
CA VAL A 35 11.34 -12.35 6.40
C VAL A 35 11.49 -11.20 7.40
N GLU A 36 12.52 -11.24 8.24
CA GLU A 36 12.76 -10.19 9.26
C GLU A 36 12.94 -8.81 8.63
N ARG A 37 13.73 -8.74 7.54
CA ARG A 37 13.91 -7.50 6.79
C ARG A 37 12.57 -6.97 6.25
N ARG A 38 11.76 -7.82 5.64
CA ARG A 38 10.47 -7.40 5.05
C ARG A 38 9.45 -6.99 6.10
N ILE A 39 9.43 -7.65 7.26
CA ILE A 39 8.63 -7.23 8.41
C ILE A 39 9.05 -5.82 8.87
N TRP A 40 10.35 -5.60 8.99
CA TRP A 40 10.89 -4.29 9.37
C TRP A 40 10.50 -3.21 8.33
N GLU A 41 10.59 -3.51 7.05
CA GLU A 41 10.16 -2.59 5.98
C GLU A 41 8.67 -2.27 6.03
N ILE A 42 7.80 -3.26 6.30
CA ILE A 42 6.35 -3.04 6.46
C ILE A 42 6.10 -2.10 7.65
N ASP A 43 6.76 -2.35 8.79
CA ASP A 43 6.62 -1.55 10.01
C ASP A 43 7.12 -0.11 9.82
N HIS A 44 8.15 0.10 8.99
CA HIS A 44 8.77 1.41 8.77
C HIS A 44 8.22 2.16 7.55
N ARG A 45 7.30 1.58 6.77
CA ARG A 45 6.70 2.23 5.57
C ARG A 45 5.99 3.55 5.89
N ASP A 46 5.37 3.68 7.06
CA ASP A 46 4.68 4.91 7.48
C ASP A 46 5.64 6.10 7.70
N SER A 47 6.93 5.83 7.89
CA SER A 47 7.94 6.88 8.06
C SER A 47 8.47 7.45 6.73
N GLN A 48 8.28 6.73 5.61
CA GLN A 48 8.78 7.16 4.28
C GLN A 48 7.71 7.79 3.38
N SER A 49 6.43 7.58 3.66
CA SER A 49 5.31 8.20 2.94
C SER A 49 5.22 9.73 3.14
N GLN A 50 6.04 10.30 4.03
CA GLN A 50 6.18 11.74 4.25
C GLN A 50 7.32 12.40 3.45
N GLN A 51 8.08 11.64 2.65
CA GLN A 51 9.18 12.15 1.82
C GLN A 51 8.92 12.02 0.31
N THR A 52 7.71 12.35 -0.16
CA THR A 52 7.57 12.87 -1.52
C THR A 52 7.74 14.39 -1.48
N PRO A 53 8.87 14.96 -1.94
CA PRO A 53 8.92 16.40 -2.16
C PRO A 53 7.87 16.74 -3.22
N ALA A 54 6.91 17.58 -2.84
CA ALA A 54 6.00 18.24 -3.77
C ALA A 54 6.82 19.14 -4.72
N MET A 55 7.40 18.56 -5.77
CA MET A 55 8.10 19.28 -6.82
C MET A 55 7.51 18.85 -8.16
N GLY A 56 6.58 19.64 -8.67
CA GLY A 56 6.13 19.51 -10.05
C GLY A 56 4.71 19.96 -10.31
N GLY A 57 4.37 21.21 -9.99
CA GLY A 57 3.09 21.76 -10.43
C GLY A 57 2.85 23.21 -10.03
N ALA A 58 3.29 24.15 -10.88
CA ALA A 58 2.42 25.21 -11.41
C ALA A 58 3.26 26.17 -12.28
N LEU A 59 2.99 26.10 -13.57
CA LEU A 59 3.18 27.21 -14.51
C LEU A 59 2.22 28.34 -14.09
N HIS A 60 2.74 29.53 -13.78
CA HIS A 60 2.16 30.82 -14.16
C HIS A 60 3.18 31.95 -13.94
#